data_AF-A0A5N6KAI9-F1
#
_entry.id   AF-A0A5N6KAI9-F1
#
_cell.length_a   1.000
_cell.length_b   1.000
_cell.length_c   1.000
_cell.angle_alpha   90.00
_cell.angle_beta   90.00
_cell.angle_gamma   90.00
#
_symmetry.space_group_name_H-M   'P 1'
#
loop_
_entity.id
_entity.type
_entity.pdbx_description
1 polymer ?
#
loop_
_entity_poly.entity_id
_entity_poly.type
_entity_poly.pdbx_seq_one_letter_code
_entity_poly.pdbx_strand_id
1 'polypeptide(L)'
;MPPTLSAKSNLRGYYGSISHNAKAVYDKYMGWFDGNPAYLWPLQPTDEATEFVTCMGGTDAVLSLAQGYITNNNLRFAATLLDKLVFATKSSDDPDSDIAKSAMSTLASVYTSLGYGSENGTWRNIYLTGAFELSNGPQPAFSSMAPEFLLSLSLDELFDTIAIVIEGPAAFQKPEVYLKKEITIDFMISDIIQDKKMGAAWHLRLSNAALTGHSIPYVQPSTSPNSGSDLTIWSDNINLVSLIGGAAAGKNPVIVDNPDITLTTAGDVDAWNKITSLIKLPNVKFNIVTP
;
A
#
# COMPACT_ATOMS: atom_id res chain seq x y z
N MET A 1 12.46 -28.22 -13.30
CA MET A 1 12.19 -28.08 -14.75
C MET A 1 12.88 -29.24 -15.47
N PRO A 2 12.22 -29.92 -16.43
CA PRO A 2 12.84 -30.99 -17.20
C PRO A 2 14.13 -30.53 -17.91
N PRO A 3 15.15 -31.39 -18.06
CA PRO A 3 16.45 -31.00 -18.65
C PRO A 3 16.33 -30.35 -20.04
N THR A 4 15.40 -30.82 -20.87
CA THR A 4 15.16 -30.31 -22.22
C THR A 4 14.65 -28.87 -22.26
N LEU A 5 14.04 -28.40 -21.17
CA LEU A 5 13.58 -27.02 -21.03
C LEU A 5 14.62 -26.16 -20.31
N SER A 6 15.31 -26.70 -19.29
CA SER A 6 16.28 -25.93 -18.49
C SER A 6 17.52 -25.49 -19.26
N ALA A 7 17.84 -26.20 -20.35
CA ALA A 7 18.94 -25.87 -21.25
C ALA A 7 18.63 -24.70 -22.21
N LYS A 8 17.37 -24.30 -22.35
CA LYS A 8 16.97 -23.20 -23.25
C LYS A 8 17.14 -21.86 -22.56
N SER A 9 17.99 -20.99 -23.10
CA SER A 9 18.31 -19.67 -22.53
C SER A 9 17.08 -18.77 -22.37
N ASN A 10 16.12 -18.83 -23.29
CA ASN A 10 14.88 -18.06 -23.23
C ASN A 10 13.86 -18.58 -22.19
N LEU A 11 14.12 -19.72 -21.55
CA LEU A 11 13.29 -20.27 -20.46
C LEU A 11 13.95 -20.13 -19.09
N ARG A 12 15.09 -19.44 -19.02
CA ARG A 12 15.79 -19.15 -17.76
C ARG A 12 15.03 -18.10 -16.97
N GLY A 13 15.20 -18.16 -15.65
CA GLY A 13 14.46 -17.31 -14.72
C GLY A 13 15.03 -15.89 -14.59
N TYR A 14 15.25 -15.18 -15.69
CA TYR A 14 15.88 -13.84 -15.65
C TYR A 14 14.96 -12.75 -15.07
N TYR A 15 13.64 -12.87 -15.24
CA TYR A 15 12.66 -11.91 -14.73
C TYR A 15 11.72 -12.54 -13.70
N GLY A 16 10.89 -13.50 -14.15
CA GLY A 16 10.25 -14.46 -13.25
C GLY A 16 11.21 -15.56 -12.82
N SER A 17 10.91 -16.29 -11.75
CA SER A 17 11.70 -17.45 -11.32
C SER A 17 10.79 -18.65 -11.11
N ILE A 18 11.28 -19.86 -11.41
CA ILE A 18 10.52 -21.10 -11.17
C ILE A 18 10.09 -21.18 -9.70
N SER A 19 10.96 -20.73 -8.79
CA SER A 19 10.70 -20.78 -7.35
C SER A 19 9.52 -19.90 -6.93
N HIS A 20 9.52 -18.59 -7.25
CA HIS A 20 8.39 -17.74 -6.84
C HIS A 20 7.14 -17.95 -7.70
N ASN A 21 7.27 -18.33 -8.98
CA ASN A 21 6.12 -18.64 -9.82
C ASN A 21 5.37 -19.89 -9.34
N ALA A 22 6.09 -20.93 -8.91
CA ALA A 22 5.45 -22.13 -8.35
C ALA A 22 4.68 -21.81 -7.06
N LYS A 23 5.24 -20.95 -6.19
CA LYS A 23 4.55 -20.47 -4.98
C LYS A 23 3.32 -19.62 -5.34
N ALA A 24 3.42 -18.75 -6.33
CA ALA A 24 2.28 -17.96 -6.80
C ALA A 24 1.15 -18.82 -7.39
N VAL A 25 1.48 -19.93 -8.07
CA VAL A 25 0.49 -20.91 -8.50
C VAL A 25 -0.20 -21.55 -7.30
N TYR A 26 0.56 -21.97 -6.27
CA TYR A 26 -0.04 -22.49 -5.04
C TYR A 26 -0.97 -21.47 -4.40
N ASP A 27 -0.51 -20.24 -4.18
CA ASP A 27 -1.28 -19.15 -3.56
C ASP A 27 -2.57 -18.85 -4.34
N LYS A 28 -2.51 -18.86 -5.68
CA LYS A 28 -3.70 -18.68 -6.53
C LYS A 28 -4.79 -19.74 -6.28
N TYR A 29 -4.42 -21.00 -6.01
CA TYR A 29 -5.39 -22.10 -5.88
C TYR A 29 -5.74 -22.43 -4.43
N MET A 30 -4.81 -22.25 -3.51
CA MET A 30 -4.93 -22.65 -2.10
C MET A 30 -5.01 -21.46 -1.15
N GLY A 31 -4.64 -20.26 -1.60
CA GLY A 31 -4.47 -19.07 -0.77
C GLY A 31 -3.15 -19.08 0.02
N TRP A 32 -3.05 -18.12 0.94
CA TRP A 32 -1.85 -17.85 1.73
C TRP A 32 -1.55 -18.92 2.79
N PHE A 33 -2.59 -19.61 3.29
CA PHE A 33 -2.48 -20.52 4.41
C PHE A 33 -2.13 -21.93 3.93
N ASP A 34 -1.03 -22.49 4.44
CA ASP A 34 -0.50 -23.79 4.01
C ASP A 34 -1.17 -25.00 4.66
N GLY A 35 -2.12 -24.78 5.58
CA GLY A 35 -2.83 -25.82 6.31
C GLY A 35 -2.23 -26.18 7.68
N ASN A 36 -1.03 -25.69 8.02
CA ASN A 36 -0.40 -25.94 9.32
C ASN A 36 -0.88 -24.90 10.37
N PRO A 37 -1.59 -25.31 11.44
CA PRO A 37 -2.13 -24.38 12.43
C PRO A 37 -1.10 -23.46 13.11
N ALA A 38 0.18 -23.85 13.16
CA ALA A 38 1.25 -23.00 13.68
C ALA A 38 1.43 -21.69 12.90
N TYR A 39 0.98 -21.63 11.64
CA TYR A 39 1.07 -20.46 10.78
C TYR A 39 -0.27 -19.75 10.57
N LEU A 40 -1.33 -20.15 11.25
CA LEU A 40 -2.66 -19.55 11.10
C LEU A 40 -2.75 -18.17 11.75
N TRP A 41 -2.18 -18.02 12.94
CA TRP A 41 -2.19 -16.78 13.71
C TRP A 41 -0.80 -16.53 14.29
N PRO A 42 0.21 -16.26 13.44
CA PRO A 42 1.56 -16.01 13.90
C PRO A 42 1.63 -14.67 14.65
N LEU A 43 2.64 -14.55 15.52
CA LEU A 43 3.01 -13.28 16.13
C LEU A 43 3.40 -12.25 15.05
N GLN A 44 3.35 -10.97 15.40
CA GLN A 44 3.91 -9.93 14.53
C GLN A 44 5.42 -10.16 14.35
N PRO A 45 6.02 -9.76 13.21
CA PRO A 45 7.42 -10.06 12.92
C PRO A 45 8.42 -9.65 14.01
N THR A 46 8.19 -8.52 14.70
CA THR A 46 9.01 -8.01 15.81
C THR A 46 8.91 -8.88 17.06
N ASP A 47 7.69 -9.27 17.41
CA ASP A 47 7.41 -10.06 18.62
C ASP A 47 7.98 -11.47 18.44
N GLU A 48 7.74 -12.07 17.27
CA GLU A 48 8.29 -13.38 16.92
C GLU A 48 9.83 -13.37 16.91
N ALA A 49 10.42 -12.32 16.35
CA ALA A 49 11.87 -12.13 16.33
C ALA A 49 12.46 -12.07 17.74
N THR A 50 11.81 -11.37 18.66
CA THR A 50 12.23 -11.25 20.06
C THR A 50 12.24 -12.61 20.77
N GLU A 51 11.19 -13.41 20.59
CA GLU A 51 11.11 -14.77 21.15
C GLU A 51 12.19 -15.69 20.55
N PHE A 52 12.39 -15.64 19.23
CA PHE A 52 13.43 -16.44 18.57
C PHE A 52 14.84 -16.10 19.08
N VAL A 53 15.16 -14.81 19.21
CA VAL A 53 16.46 -14.38 19.75
C VAL A 53 16.64 -14.85 21.19
N THR A 54 15.59 -14.78 22.00
CA THR A 54 15.60 -15.28 23.38
C THR A 54 15.84 -16.79 23.43
N CYS A 55 15.11 -17.58 22.65
CA CYS A 55 15.28 -19.04 22.57
C CYS A 55 16.69 -19.46 22.11
N MET A 56 17.33 -18.64 21.27
CA MET A 56 18.68 -18.92 20.74
C MET A 56 19.82 -18.46 21.68
N GLY A 57 19.49 -17.94 22.86
CA GLY A 57 20.49 -17.55 23.86
C GLY A 57 20.91 -16.08 23.80
N GLY A 58 20.08 -15.21 23.23
CA GLY A 58 20.30 -13.77 23.17
C GLY A 58 20.99 -13.29 21.89
N THR A 59 21.10 -11.97 21.76
CA THR A 59 21.51 -11.29 20.52
C THR A 59 22.92 -11.68 20.06
N ASP A 60 23.88 -11.78 20.98
CA ASP A 60 25.26 -12.15 20.66
C ASP A 60 25.38 -13.60 20.16
N ALA A 61 24.61 -14.51 20.79
CA ALA A 61 24.57 -15.91 20.39
C ALA A 61 24.01 -16.06 18.98
N VAL A 62 22.94 -15.33 18.65
CA VAL A 62 22.34 -15.34 17.30
C VAL A 62 23.31 -14.80 16.26
N LEU A 63 24.01 -13.69 16.55
CA LEU A 63 25.00 -13.14 15.63
C LEU A 63 26.15 -14.13 15.38
N SER A 64 26.64 -14.78 16.44
CA SER A 64 27.68 -15.82 16.34
C SER A 64 27.21 -17.03 15.51
N LEU A 65 25.99 -17.51 15.74
CA LEU A 65 25.39 -18.59 14.95
C LEU A 65 25.28 -18.20 13.47
N ALA A 66 24.81 -16.99 13.18
CA ALA A 66 24.70 -16.49 11.82
C ALA A 66 26.06 -16.46 11.11
N GLN A 67 27.12 -16.00 11.78
CA GLN A 67 28.48 -16.02 11.24
C GLN A 67 28.94 -17.44 10.92
N GLY A 68 28.64 -18.42 11.78
CA GLY A 68 28.89 -19.83 11.49
C GLY A 68 28.21 -20.32 10.21
N TYR A 69 26.95 -19.94 9.98
CA TYR A 69 26.24 -20.27 8.73
C TYR A 69 26.82 -19.56 7.50
N ILE A 70 27.34 -18.34 7.67
CA ILE A 70 28.06 -17.63 6.60
C ILE A 70 29.35 -18.38 6.24
N THR A 71 30.16 -18.76 7.23
CA THR A 71 31.40 -19.52 7.02
C THR A 71 31.14 -20.85 6.31
N ASN A 72 30.01 -21.50 6.61
CA ASN A 72 29.57 -22.75 5.97
C ASN A 72 28.82 -22.54 4.64
N ASN A 73 28.82 -21.32 4.09
CA ASN A 73 28.15 -20.95 2.84
C ASN A 73 26.63 -21.22 2.81
N ASN A 74 25.98 -21.30 3.97
CA ASN A 74 24.52 -21.38 4.09
C ASN A 74 23.92 -19.99 4.25
N LEU A 75 24.12 -19.16 3.23
CA LEU A 75 23.77 -17.73 3.24
C LEU A 75 22.27 -17.49 3.40
N ARG A 76 21.43 -18.39 2.87
CA ARG A 76 19.97 -18.26 2.96
C ARG A 76 19.47 -18.41 4.39
N PHE A 77 20.05 -19.33 5.17
CA PHE A 77 19.69 -19.47 6.57
C PHE A 77 20.36 -18.41 7.46
N ALA A 78 21.58 -18.00 7.13
CA ALA A 78 22.21 -16.85 7.78
C ALA A 78 21.33 -15.59 7.65
N ALA A 79 20.76 -15.33 6.47
CA ALA A 79 19.81 -14.24 6.25
C ALA A 79 18.57 -14.36 7.16
N THR A 80 18.00 -15.56 7.34
CA THR A 80 16.87 -15.78 8.25
C THR A 80 17.21 -15.44 9.71
N LEU A 81 18.36 -15.88 10.22
CA LEU A 81 18.76 -15.58 11.60
C LEU A 81 19.04 -14.10 11.81
N LEU A 82 19.73 -13.48 10.86
CA LEU A 82 20.07 -12.07 10.91
C LEU A 82 18.84 -11.18 10.77
N ASP A 83 17.86 -11.56 9.97
CA ASP A 83 16.57 -10.87 9.85
C ASP A 83 15.84 -10.86 11.21
N LYS A 84 15.73 -12.01 11.88
CA LYS A 84 15.21 -12.06 13.26
C LYS A 84 16.01 -11.18 14.21
N LEU A 85 17.34 -11.19 14.13
CA LEU A 85 18.16 -10.34 14.98
C LEU A 85 17.92 -8.83 14.72
N VAL A 86 17.81 -8.42 13.46
CA VAL A 86 17.51 -7.03 13.08
C VAL A 86 16.14 -6.61 13.59
N PHE A 87 15.09 -7.41 13.36
CA PHE A 87 13.74 -7.09 13.82
C PHE A 87 13.62 -7.01 15.34
N ALA A 88 14.27 -7.92 16.07
CA ALA A 88 14.30 -7.87 17.54
C ALA A 88 15.06 -6.65 18.06
N THR A 89 16.24 -6.34 17.50
CA THR A 89 17.07 -5.24 18.00
C THR A 89 16.51 -3.87 17.63
N LYS A 90 15.97 -3.69 16.42
CA LYS A 90 15.39 -2.40 15.97
C LYS A 90 14.04 -2.07 16.60
N SER A 91 13.37 -3.04 17.23
CA SER A 91 12.15 -2.81 18.02
C SER A 91 12.39 -2.71 19.53
N SER A 92 13.64 -2.81 19.98
CA SER A 92 14.02 -2.70 21.41
C SER A 92 14.16 -1.25 21.89
N ASP A 93 14.38 -1.07 23.20
CA ASP A 93 14.63 0.23 23.83
C ASP A 93 15.92 0.92 23.35
N ASP A 94 16.89 0.16 22.79
CA ASP A 94 18.14 0.68 22.22
C ASP A 94 18.35 0.21 20.77
N PRO A 95 17.60 0.79 19.81
CA PRO A 95 17.63 0.36 18.42
C PRO A 95 18.94 0.73 17.71
N ASP A 96 19.82 1.52 18.33
CA ASP A 96 21.10 1.95 17.75
C ASP A 96 22.31 1.36 18.48
N SER A 97 22.08 0.31 19.27
CA SER A 97 23.12 -0.50 19.90
C SER A 97 24.13 -1.06 18.90
N ASP A 98 25.35 -1.35 19.36
CA ASP A 98 26.41 -1.92 18.53
C ASP A 98 26.04 -3.28 17.94
N ILE A 99 25.22 -4.05 18.67
CA ILE A 99 24.70 -5.34 18.20
C ILE A 99 23.69 -5.16 17.06
N ALA A 100 22.81 -4.15 17.12
CA ALA A 100 21.88 -3.83 16.04
C ALA A 100 22.63 -3.43 14.76
N LYS A 101 23.63 -2.54 14.89
CA LYS A 101 24.49 -2.10 13.78
C LYS A 101 25.25 -3.28 13.17
N SER A 102 25.79 -4.15 14.01
CA SER A 102 26.52 -5.36 13.57
C SER A 102 25.60 -6.34 12.84
N ALA A 103 24.38 -6.56 13.34
CA ALA A 103 23.38 -7.40 12.69
C ALA A 103 23.00 -6.87 11.30
N MET A 104 22.67 -5.57 11.20
CA MET A 104 22.32 -4.93 9.93
C MET A 104 23.47 -4.97 8.92
N SER A 105 24.69 -4.64 9.34
CA SER A 105 25.88 -4.69 8.47
C SER A 105 26.19 -6.11 7.97
N THR A 106 26.04 -7.10 8.86
CA THR A 106 26.23 -8.51 8.50
C THR A 106 25.15 -8.96 7.52
N LEU A 107 23.88 -8.60 7.76
CA LEU A 107 22.77 -8.93 6.87
C LEU A 107 22.93 -8.27 5.49
N ALA A 108 23.35 -7.01 5.44
CA ALA A 108 23.63 -6.32 4.19
C ALA A 108 24.71 -7.03 3.36
N SER A 109 25.74 -7.55 4.02
CA SER A 109 26.79 -8.35 3.37
C SER A 109 26.24 -9.67 2.82
N VAL A 110 25.41 -10.38 3.59
CA VAL A 110 24.75 -11.63 3.16
C VAL A 110 23.80 -11.38 1.98
N TYR A 111 22.98 -10.34 2.03
CA TYR A 111 22.13 -9.93 0.92
C TYR A 111 22.95 -9.58 -0.32
N THR A 112 24.07 -8.88 -0.18
CA THR A 112 24.98 -8.59 -1.30
C THR A 112 25.47 -9.87 -1.96
N SER A 113 25.93 -10.86 -1.19
CA SER A 113 26.36 -12.16 -1.71
C SER A 113 25.23 -12.92 -2.40
N LEU A 114 24.03 -12.96 -1.81
CA LEU A 114 22.85 -13.59 -2.42
C LEU A 114 22.43 -12.89 -3.73
N GLY A 115 22.49 -11.56 -3.77
CA GLY A 115 22.22 -10.76 -4.96
C GLY A 115 23.22 -11.04 -6.08
N TYR A 116 24.50 -11.19 -5.77
CA TYR A 116 25.53 -11.57 -6.75
C TYR A 116 25.37 -12.99 -7.26
N GLY A 117 24.89 -13.91 -6.43
CA GLY A 117 24.57 -15.29 -6.82
C GLY A 117 23.26 -15.45 -7.60
N SER A 118 22.45 -14.39 -7.75
CA SER A 118 21.14 -14.49 -8.37
C SER A 118 21.20 -14.34 -9.89
N GLU A 119 20.78 -15.40 -10.61
CA GLU A 119 20.51 -15.34 -12.06
C GLU A 119 19.27 -14.47 -12.37
N ASN A 120 18.33 -14.39 -11.42
CA ASN A 120 17.10 -13.62 -11.56
C ASN A 120 17.35 -12.15 -11.25
N GLY A 121 17.06 -11.27 -12.21
CA GLY A 121 17.33 -9.83 -12.12
C GLY A 121 16.48 -9.12 -11.07
N THR A 122 15.21 -9.53 -10.88
CA THR A 122 14.34 -8.92 -9.86
C THR A 122 14.81 -9.29 -8.45
N TRP A 123 15.20 -10.55 -8.23
CA TRP A 123 15.80 -11.03 -6.97
C TRP A 123 17.14 -10.37 -6.67
N ARG A 124 18.00 -10.22 -7.67
CA ARG A 124 19.26 -9.47 -7.55
C ARG A 124 18.96 -8.06 -7.03
N ASN A 125 18.03 -7.36 -7.65
CA ASN A 125 17.69 -5.99 -7.27
C ASN A 125 17.10 -5.94 -5.86
N ILE A 126 16.17 -6.84 -5.50
CA ILE A 126 15.59 -6.91 -4.14
C ILE A 126 16.68 -7.09 -3.08
N TYR A 127 17.59 -8.05 -3.27
CA TYR A 127 18.69 -8.27 -2.32
C TYR A 127 19.61 -7.06 -2.20
N LEU A 128 20.02 -6.46 -3.32
CA LEU A 128 20.94 -5.32 -3.31
C LEU A 128 20.29 -4.05 -2.75
N THR A 129 19.01 -3.82 -3.01
CA THR A 129 18.23 -2.73 -2.40
C THR A 129 18.08 -2.96 -0.90
N GLY A 130 17.74 -4.18 -0.46
CA GLY A 130 17.65 -4.50 0.97
C GLY A 130 19.00 -4.30 1.69
N ALA A 131 20.12 -4.69 1.06
CA ALA A 131 21.45 -4.42 1.58
C ALA A 131 21.75 -2.92 1.71
N PHE A 132 21.34 -2.13 0.71
CA PHE A 132 21.48 -0.69 0.71
C PHE A 132 20.65 -0.04 1.83
N GLU A 133 19.38 -0.41 1.98
CA GLU A 133 18.48 0.17 2.98
C GLU A 133 18.86 -0.18 4.41
N LEU A 134 19.42 -1.38 4.67
CA LEU A 134 20.00 -1.72 5.97
C LEU A 134 21.13 -0.78 6.41
N SER A 135 21.82 -0.14 5.44
CA SER A 135 22.93 0.78 5.72
C SER A 135 22.52 2.25 5.63
N ASN A 136 21.46 2.58 4.88
CA ASN A 136 21.12 3.97 4.51
C ASN A 136 19.68 4.37 4.85
N GLY A 137 18.87 3.45 5.35
CA GLY A 137 17.43 3.63 5.56
C GLY A 137 16.59 3.49 4.29
N PRO A 138 15.24 3.46 4.43
CA PRO A 138 14.32 3.26 3.32
C PRO A 138 14.38 4.41 2.32
N GLN A 139 14.29 4.08 1.03
CA GLN A 139 14.19 5.08 -0.03
C GLN A 139 12.72 5.41 -0.31
N PRO A 140 12.38 6.67 -0.64
CA PRO A 140 11.01 7.04 -0.95
C PRO A 140 10.55 6.32 -2.23
N ALA A 141 9.42 5.63 -2.13
CA ALA A 141 8.73 5.10 -3.29
C ALA A 141 8.30 6.25 -4.20
N PHE A 142 8.49 6.08 -5.51
CA PHE A 142 7.95 7.00 -6.49
C PHE A 142 6.47 6.66 -6.70
N SER A 143 5.58 7.50 -6.18
CA SER A 143 4.13 7.33 -6.31
C SER A 143 3.52 8.61 -6.90
N SER A 144 3.54 8.72 -8.23
CA SER A 144 2.79 9.75 -8.94
C SER A 144 1.91 9.09 -10.01
N MET A 145 0.61 9.32 -9.94
CA MET A 145 -0.30 9.01 -11.04
C MET A 145 -0.25 10.15 -12.06
N ALA A 146 -0.03 9.82 -13.32
CA ALA A 146 -0.12 10.80 -14.40
C ALA A 146 -1.59 11.25 -14.57
N PRO A 147 -1.87 12.53 -14.84
CA PRO A 147 -3.24 13.00 -15.06
C PRO A 147 -3.99 12.21 -16.14
N GLU A 148 -3.30 11.79 -17.19
CA GLU A 148 -3.85 10.99 -18.28
C GLU A 148 -4.30 9.60 -17.82
N PHE A 149 -3.61 9.03 -16.83
CA PHE A 149 -4.02 7.76 -16.22
C PHE A 149 -5.32 7.94 -15.42
N LEU A 150 -5.42 9.00 -14.62
CA LEU A 150 -6.63 9.29 -13.84
C LEU A 150 -7.86 9.54 -14.74
N LEU A 151 -7.68 10.21 -15.88
CA LEU A 151 -8.72 10.41 -16.89
C LEU A 151 -9.20 9.11 -17.56
N SER A 152 -8.40 8.05 -17.50
CA SER A 152 -8.75 6.74 -18.08
C SER A 152 -9.52 5.83 -17.12
N LEU A 153 -9.57 6.18 -15.83
CA LEU A 153 -10.30 5.41 -14.82
C LEU A 153 -11.81 5.53 -15.04
N SER A 154 -12.53 4.43 -14.77
CA SER A 154 -13.97 4.51 -14.54
C SER A 154 -14.27 5.36 -13.30
N LEU A 155 -15.51 5.82 -13.15
CA LEU A 155 -15.91 6.57 -11.95
C LEU A 155 -15.65 5.76 -10.67
N ASP A 156 -15.95 4.46 -10.69
CA ASP A 156 -15.70 3.55 -9.56
C ASP A 156 -14.22 3.55 -9.15
N GLU A 157 -13.32 3.26 -10.10
CA GLU A 157 -11.88 3.26 -9.87
C GLU A 157 -11.35 4.63 -9.43
N LEU A 158 -11.89 5.73 -9.99
CA LEU A 158 -11.50 7.09 -9.63
C LEU A 158 -11.87 7.40 -8.17
N PHE A 159 -13.09 7.09 -7.75
CA PHE A 159 -13.53 7.31 -6.37
C PHE A 159 -12.86 6.34 -5.38
N ASP A 160 -12.50 5.14 -5.82
CA ASP A 160 -11.69 4.22 -5.01
C ASP A 160 -10.32 4.82 -4.65
N THR A 161 -9.74 5.68 -5.49
CA THR A 161 -8.45 6.33 -5.17
C THR A 161 -8.50 7.19 -3.90
N ILE A 162 -9.65 7.79 -3.58
CA ILE A 162 -9.84 8.50 -2.32
C ILE A 162 -10.31 7.56 -1.21
N ALA A 163 -11.13 6.54 -1.52
CA ALA A 163 -11.66 5.62 -0.52
C ALA A 163 -10.57 4.84 0.22
N ILE A 164 -9.53 4.38 -0.50
CA ILE A 164 -8.42 3.59 0.07
C ILE A 164 -7.49 4.39 0.99
N VAL A 165 -7.51 5.73 0.91
CA VAL A 165 -6.67 6.62 1.74
C VAL A 165 -7.44 7.29 2.88
N ILE A 166 -8.70 6.91 3.13
CA ILE A 166 -9.46 7.37 4.29
C ILE A 166 -8.95 6.70 5.56
N GLU A 167 -8.54 7.49 6.55
CA GLU A 167 -8.22 7.02 7.89
C GLU A 167 -9.50 6.75 8.68
N GLY A 168 -10.07 5.56 8.47
CA GLY A 168 -11.27 5.11 9.16
C GLY A 168 -11.23 5.30 10.68
N PRO A 169 -10.17 4.86 11.39
CA PRO A 169 -10.06 5.05 12.83
C PRO A 169 -10.13 6.50 13.31
N ALA A 170 -9.66 7.46 12.50
CA ALA A 170 -9.74 8.88 12.83
C ALA A 170 -11.19 9.40 12.77
N ALA A 171 -12.04 8.80 11.91
CA ALA A 171 -13.46 9.12 11.89
C ALA A 171 -14.08 8.86 13.27
N PHE A 172 -13.73 7.75 13.94
CA PHE A 172 -14.25 7.39 15.26
C PHE A 172 -14.02 8.45 16.36
N GLN A 173 -12.99 9.27 16.19
CA GLN A 173 -12.58 10.29 17.15
C GLN A 173 -13.19 11.67 16.87
N LYS A 174 -13.93 11.82 15.77
CA LYS A 174 -14.57 13.06 15.32
C LYS A 174 -16.10 12.93 15.42
N PRO A 175 -16.76 13.39 16.51
CA PRO A 175 -18.21 13.25 16.69
C PRO A 175 -19.07 13.90 15.60
N GLU A 176 -18.52 14.89 14.90
CA GLU A 176 -19.09 15.55 13.73
C GLU A 176 -19.05 14.71 12.44
N VAL A 177 -18.25 13.64 12.44
CA VAL A 177 -18.09 12.66 11.34
C VAL A 177 -18.64 11.28 11.72
N TYR A 178 -18.56 10.89 12.99
CA TYR A 178 -18.92 9.55 13.45
C TYR A 178 -20.18 9.55 14.34
N LEU A 179 -21.21 8.85 13.84
CA LEU A 179 -22.41 8.36 14.54
C LEU A 179 -23.60 9.31 14.80
N LYS A 180 -23.74 10.46 14.11
CA LYS A 180 -25.04 11.17 14.10
C LYS A 180 -25.79 11.11 12.77
N LYS A 181 -25.09 11.09 11.65
CA LYS A 181 -25.65 10.99 10.30
C LYS A 181 -24.52 10.61 9.34
N GLU A 182 -24.83 9.80 8.35
CA GLU A 182 -23.93 9.57 7.20
C GLU A 182 -23.68 10.88 6.44
N ILE A 183 -22.54 10.97 5.75
CA ILE A 183 -22.25 12.06 4.81
C ILE A 183 -22.41 11.51 3.41
N THR A 184 -23.25 12.17 2.61
CA THR A 184 -23.58 11.75 1.26
C THR A 184 -23.31 12.87 0.25
N ILE A 185 -22.56 12.55 -0.81
CA ILE A 185 -22.24 13.48 -1.88
C ILE A 185 -22.56 12.82 -3.23
N ASP A 186 -23.40 13.48 -4.01
CA ASP A 186 -23.69 13.07 -5.37
C ASP A 186 -22.85 13.86 -6.37
N PHE A 187 -22.20 13.16 -7.29
CA PHE A 187 -21.42 13.75 -8.37
C PHE A 187 -22.14 13.52 -9.70
N MET A 188 -22.32 14.57 -10.48
CA MET A 188 -23.04 14.59 -11.76
C MET A 188 -22.08 15.07 -12.85
N ILE A 189 -21.70 14.19 -13.77
CA ILE A 189 -20.65 14.40 -14.76
C ILE A 189 -21.27 14.46 -16.15
N SER A 190 -21.23 15.62 -16.77
CA SER A 190 -22.01 15.92 -17.98
C SER A 190 -21.49 15.29 -19.28
N ASP A 191 -20.20 14.96 -19.36
CA ASP A 191 -19.48 14.58 -20.59
C ASP A 191 -19.01 13.12 -20.60
N ILE A 192 -19.50 12.29 -19.68
CA ILE A 192 -19.30 10.84 -19.66
C ILE A 192 -20.56 10.13 -20.15
N ILE A 193 -20.38 9.05 -20.91
CA ILE A 193 -21.49 8.18 -21.32
C ILE A 193 -21.71 7.09 -20.26
N GLN A 194 -22.89 7.06 -19.65
CA GLN A 194 -23.36 5.98 -18.78
C GLN A 194 -24.63 5.37 -19.37
N ASP A 195 -24.72 4.04 -19.43
CA ASP A 195 -25.89 3.31 -19.95
C ASP A 195 -26.40 3.82 -21.32
N LYS A 196 -25.46 4.13 -22.22
CA LYS A 196 -25.71 4.68 -23.59
C LYS A 196 -26.33 6.08 -23.61
N LYS A 197 -26.31 6.81 -22.50
CA LYS A 197 -26.78 8.19 -22.41
C LYS A 197 -25.61 9.10 -22.01
N MET A 198 -25.64 10.32 -22.54
CA MET A 198 -24.72 11.37 -22.10
C MET A 198 -25.10 11.81 -20.68
N GLY A 199 -24.11 11.96 -19.82
CA GLY A 199 -24.28 12.21 -18.40
C GLY A 199 -24.09 10.93 -17.59
N ALA A 200 -23.14 10.96 -16.66
CA ALA A 200 -22.92 9.91 -15.67
C ALA A 200 -23.04 10.48 -14.25
N ALA A 201 -23.40 9.65 -13.27
CA ALA A 201 -23.46 10.11 -11.89
C ALA A 201 -23.05 9.05 -10.87
N TRP A 202 -22.52 9.52 -9.75
CA TRP A 202 -21.97 8.70 -8.69
C TRP A 202 -22.43 9.19 -7.32
N HIS A 203 -23.00 8.30 -6.52
CA HIS A 203 -23.33 8.55 -5.12
C HIS A 203 -22.17 8.09 -4.25
N LEU A 204 -21.60 9.02 -3.48
CA LEU A 204 -20.54 8.76 -2.52
C LEU A 204 -21.12 8.84 -1.10
N ARG A 205 -20.76 7.87 -0.25
CA ARG A 205 -21.26 7.75 1.13
C ARG A 205 -20.13 7.43 2.08
N LEU A 206 -19.91 8.30 3.07
CA LEU A 206 -19.09 8.01 4.24
C LEU A 206 -19.99 7.53 5.38
N SER A 207 -19.86 6.26 5.75
CA SER A 207 -20.60 5.66 6.87
C SER A 207 -19.78 4.53 7.49
N ASN A 208 -19.89 4.34 8.81
CA ASN A 208 -19.15 3.30 9.53
C ASN A 208 -17.63 3.35 9.30
N ALA A 209 -17.07 4.56 9.19
CA ALA A 209 -15.66 4.79 8.89
C ALA A 209 -15.16 4.20 7.55
N ALA A 210 -16.08 3.92 6.62
CA ALA A 210 -15.79 3.49 5.26
C ALA A 210 -16.41 4.47 4.25
N LEU A 211 -15.65 4.77 3.21
CA LEU A 211 -16.14 5.51 2.06
C LEU A 211 -16.55 4.50 0.99
N THR A 212 -17.80 4.57 0.56
CA THR A 212 -18.38 3.66 -0.44
C THR A 212 -19.07 4.47 -1.51
N GLY A 213 -19.27 3.91 -2.70
CA GLY A 213 -20.05 4.56 -3.72
C GLY A 213 -20.74 3.60 -4.67
N HIS A 214 -21.64 4.14 -5.47
CA HIS A 214 -22.30 3.42 -6.56
C HIS A 214 -22.83 4.39 -7.60
N SER A 215 -23.10 3.89 -8.79
CA SER A 215 -23.67 4.69 -9.87
C SER A 215 -25.14 5.02 -9.62
N ILE A 216 -25.54 6.23 -10.00
CA ILE A 216 -26.93 6.71 -9.91
C ILE A 216 -27.35 7.37 -11.23
N PRO A 217 -28.65 7.61 -11.47
CA PRO A 217 -29.08 8.38 -12.64
C PRO A 217 -28.60 9.82 -12.59
N TYR A 218 -28.07 10.33 -13.71
CA TYR A 218 -27.72 11.74 -13.85
C TYR A 218 -28.97 12.63 -13.76
N VAL A 219 -28.86 13.72 -13.00
CA VAL A 219 -29.86 14.79 -12.93
C VAL A 219 -29.24 16.13 -13.33
N GLN A 220 -30.03 17.01 -13.95
CA GLN A 220 -29.54 18.32 -14.39
C GLN A 220 -29.27 19.25 -13.19
N PRO A 221 -28.39 20.27 -13.35
CA PRO A 221 -28.12 21.27 -12.32
C PRO A 221 -29.38 21.91 -11.74
N SER A 222 -29.40 22.07 -10.42
CA SER A 222 -30.52 22.65 -9.68
C SER A 222 -30.02 23.47 -8.48
N THR A 223 -30.89 24.30 -7.89
CA THR A 223 -30.56 25.08 -6.69
C THR A 223 -30.67 24.28 -5.39
N SER A 224 -31.22 23.05 -5.46
CA SER A 224 -31.32 22.13 -4.34
C SER A 224 -30.46 20.88 -4.58
N PRO A 225 -29.93 20.25 -3.51
CA PRO A 225 -29.25 18.97 -3.66
C PRO A 225 -30.22 17.90 -4.18
N ASN A 226 -29.67 16.88 -4.84
CA ASN A 226 -30.41 15.69 -5.24
C ASN A 226 -31.03 15.03 -4.00
N SER A 227 -32.23 14.48 -4.16
CA SER A 227 -33.02 13.99 -3.04
C SER A 227 -32.27 12.90 -2.27
N GLY A 228 -32.05 13.12 -0.97
CA GLY A 228 -31.33 12.18 -0.11
C GLY A 228 -29.82 12.39 -0.04
N SER A 229 -29.25 13.34 -0.77
CA SER A 229 -27.83 13.74 -0.66
C SER A 229 -27.67 14.99 0.23
N ASP A 230 -26.57 15.08 0.95
CA ASP A 230 -26.20 16.30 1.68
C ASP A 230 -25.65 17.37 0.74
N LEU A 231 -24.96 16.94 -0.32
CA LEU A 231 -24.34 17.77 -1.33
C LEU A 231 -24.50 17.13 -2.72
N THR A 232 -24.77 17.94 -3.73
CA THR A 232 -24.64 17.54 -5.13
C THR A 232 -23.69 18.47 -5.86
N ILE A 233 -22.79 17.88 -6.65
CA ILE A 233 -21.76 18.56 -7.43
C ILE A 233 -21.98 18.22 -8.91
N TRP A 234 -22.14 19.23 -9.76
CA TRP A 234 -22.17 19.07 -11.21
C TRP A 234 -20.88 19.60 -11.83
N SER A 235 -20.32 18.82 -12.76
CA SER A 235 -19.07 19.17 -13.46
C SER A 235 -18.89 18.40 -14.79
N ASP A 236 -17.71 18.55 -15.39
CA ASP A 236 -17.17 17.69 -16.45
C ASP A 236 -16.09 16.76 -15.88
N ASN A 237 -15.66 15.79 -16.70
CA ASN A 237 -14.73 14.74 -16.27
C ASN A 237 -13.34 15.30 -15.90
N ILE A 238 -12.85 16.33 -16.62
CA ILE A 238 -11.54 16.92 -16.36
C ILE A 238 -11.49 17.60 -15.00
N ASN A 239 -12.53 18.38 -14.69
CA ASN A 239 -12.70 19.06 -13.42
C ASN A 239 -12.94 18.06 -12.28
N LEU A 240 -13.73 16.99 -12.51
CA LEU A 240 -13.88 15.90 -11.53
C LEU A 240 -12.54 15.24 -11.22
N VAL A 241 -11.76 14.84 -12.24
CA VAL A 241 -10.45 14.21 -12.04
C VAL A 241 -9.50 15.13 -11.30
N SER A 242 -9.53 16.44 -11.59
CA SER A 242 -8.74 17.43 -10.85
C SER A 242 -9.13 17.50 -9.37
N LEU A 243 -10.43 17.42 -9.07
CA LEU A 243 -10.97 17.40 -7.71
C LEU A 243 -10.60 16.09 -6.98
N ILE A 244 -10.94 14.94 -7.53
CA ILE A 244 -10.74 13.63 -6.87
C ILE A 244 -9.26 13.26 -6.84
N GLY A 245 -8.54 13.41 -7.96
CA GLY A 245 -7.11 13.15 -8.03
C GLY A 245 -6.29 14.09 -7.15
N GLY A 246 -6.72 15.35 -7.02
CA GLY A 246 -6.14 16.30 -6.07
C GLY A 246 -6.28 15.81 -4.63
N ALA A 247 -7.49 15.41 -4.22
CA ALA A 247 -7.76 14.87 -2.90
C ALA A 247 -6.98 13.56 -2.63
N ALA A 248 -6.98 12.62 -3.57
CA ALA A 248 -6.24 11.36 -3.45
C ALA A 248 -4.72 11.57 -3.31
N ALA A 249 -4.20 12.67 -3.86
CA ALA A 249 -2.81 13.11 -3.68
C ALA A 249 -2.58 13.92 -2.39
N GLY A 250 -3.55 13.96 -1.47
CA GLY A 250 -3.49 14.68 -0.20
C GLY A 250 -3.52 16.20 -0.32
N LYS A 251 -3.96 16.72 -1.47
CA LYS A 251 -4.28 18.15 -1.60
C LYS A 251 -5.67 18.38 -1.01
N ASN A 252 -5.99 19.63 -0.66
CA ASN A 252 -7.33 20.03 -0.23
C ASN A 252 -7.98 20.87 -1.34
N PRO A 253 -8.45 20.25 -2.44
CA PRO A 253 -9.08 20.99 -3.51
C PRO A 253 -10.40 21.58 -3.01
N VAL A 254 -10.49 22.90 -3.10
CA VAL A 254 -11.67 23.66 -2.68
C VAL A 254 -12.77 23.49 -3.75
N ILE A 255 -14.03 23.33 -3.34
CA ILE A 255 -15.16 23.18 -4.27
C ILE A 255 -15.99 24.45 -4.46
N VAL A 256 -15.67 25.52 -3.72
CA VAL A 256 -16.30 26.85 -3.79
C VAL A 256 -15.23 27.85 -4.19
N ASP A 257 -15.56 28.76 -5.12
CA ASP A 257 -14.68 29.83 -5.61
C ASP A 257 -13.28 29.36 -6.05
N ASN A 258 -13.19 28.12 -6.57
CA ASN A 258 -11.94 27.55 -7.04
C ASN A 258 -11.61 28.12 -8.44
N PRO A 259 -10.48 28.83 -8.63
CA PRO A 259 -10.12 29.41 -9.92
C PRO A 259 -9.67 28.36 -10.94
N ASP A 260 -9.26 27.17 -10.48
CA ASP A 260 -8.67 26.12 -11.30
C ASP A 260 -9.67 25.02 -11.70
N ILE A 261 -10.84 24.96 -11.03
CA ILE A 261 -11.86 23.92 -11.26
C ILE A 261 -13.24 24.55 -11.38
N THR A 262 -13.98 24.24 -12.44
CA THR A 262 -15.36 24.70 -12.64
C THR A 262 -16.36 23.68 -12.09
N LEU A 263 -17.03 24.03 -10.99
CA LEU A 263 -18.04 23.20 -10.32
C LEU A 263 -19.32 24.00 -10.10
N THR A 264 -20.47 23.35 -10.25
CA THR A 264 -21.74 23.85 -9.72
C THR A 264 -22.12 22.98 -8.52
N THR A 265 -22.55 23.59 -7.41
CA THR A 265 -22.87 22.86 -6.18
C THR A 265 -24.23 23.26 -5.62
N ALA A 266 -24.89 22.32 -4.94
CA ALA A 266 -26.09 22.59 -4.14
C ALA A 266 -26.08 21.69 -2.89
N GLY A 267 -26.37 22.27 -1.71
CA GLY A 267 -26.34 21.56 -0.43
C GLY A 267 -25.19 21.98 0.49
N ASP A 268 -24.80 21.10 1.41
CA ASP A 268 -23.73 21.33 2.39
C ASP A 268 -22.35 21.10 1.78
N VAL A 269 -21.72 22.18 1.30
CA VAL A 269 -20.35 22.13 0.74
C VAL A 269 -19.29 21.64 1.76
N ASP A 270 -19.58 21.73 3.05
CA ASP A 270 -18.68 21.24 4.10
C ASP A 270 -18.61 19.70 4.15
N ALA A 271 -19.58 18.99 3.55
CA ALA A 271 -19.56 17.54 3.39
C ALA A 271 -18.25 17.06 2.74
N TRP A 272 -17.78 17.78 1.71
CA TRP A 272 -16.52 17.46 1.02
C TRP A 272 -15.30 17.66 1.92
N ASN A 273 -15.25 18.76 2.67
CA ASN A 273 -14.16 19.05 3.60
C ASN A 273 -14.09 18.00 4.71
N LYS A 274 -15.25 17.57 5.24
CA LYS A 274 -15.33 16.52 6.26
C LYS A 274 -14.71 15.21 5.76
N ILE A 275 -15.10 14.76 4.55
CA ILE A 275 -14.55 13.53 3.95
C ILE A 275 -13.05 13.67 3.70
N THR A 276 -12.61 14.74 3.03
CA THR A 276 -11.20 14.93 2.67
C THR A 276 -10.30 15.16 3.88
N SER A 277 -10.83 15.67 4.99
CA SER A 277 -10.10 15.81 6.27
C SER A 277 -9.70 14.47 6.92
N LEU A 278 -10.20 13.35 6.41
CA LEU A 278 -9.82 12.00 6.84
C LEU A 278 -8.76 11.38 5.95
N ILE A 279 -8.35 12.04 4.86
CA ILE A 279 -7.34 11.50 3.97
C ILE A 279 -5.99 11.45 4.69
N LYS A 280 -5.41 10.26 4.73
CA LYS A 280 -4.06 10.01 5.26
C LYS A 280 -3.27 9.23 4.23
N LEU A 281 -2.30 9.92 3.63
CA LEU A 281 -1.41 9.30 2.66
C LEU A 281 -0.46 8.32 3.34
N PRO A 282 -0.12 7.21 2.66
CA PRO A 282 0.90 6.31 3.16
C PRO A 282 2.26 7.01 3.22
N ASN A 283 3.07 6.66 4.22
CA ASN A 283 4.48 7.08 4.25
C ASN A 283 5.21 6.42 3.08
N VAL A 284 5.67 7.20 2.10
CA VAL A 284 6.40 6.67 0.93
C VAL A 284 7.78 6.12 1.28
N LYS A 285 8.31 6.40 2.48
CA LYS A 285 9.54 5.82 3.05
C LYS A 285 9.20 4.82 4.15
N PHE A 286 8.30 3.88 3.88
CA PHE A 286 7.99 2.82 4.83
C PHE A 286 9.15 1.81 4.90
N ASN A 287 9.40 1.25 6.08
CA ASN A 287 10.47 0.28 6.26
C ASN A 287 10.08 -1.08 5.66
N ILE A 288 11.07 -1.78 5.09
CA ILE A 288 10.91 -3.15 4.56
C ILE A 288 11.85 -4.13 5.30
N VAL A 289 13.13 -3.77 5.40
CA VAL A 289 14.19 -4.61 5.99
C VAL A 289 14.44 -4.35 7.48
N THR A 290 13.64 -3.47 8.07
CA THR A 290 13.58 -3.19 9.52
C THR A 290 12.11 -2.98 9.90
N PRO A 291 11.72 -3.14 11.18
CA PRO A 291 10.40 -2.71 11.65
C PRO A 291 10.21 -1.20 11.54
#